data_AF-A0A6H1ZIG1-F1
#
_entry.id   AF-A0A6H1ZIG1-F1
#
_cell.length_a   1.000
_cell.length_b   1.000
_cell.length_c   1.000
_cell.angle_alpha   90.00
_cell.angle_beta   90.00
_cell.angle_gamma   90.00
#
_symmetry.space_group_name_H-M   'P 1'
#
loop_
_entity.id
_entity.type
_entity.pdbx_description
1 polymer ?
#
loop_
_entity_poly.entity_id
_entity_poly.type
_entity_poly.pdbx_seq_one_letter_code
_entity_poly.pdbx_strand_id
1 'polypeptide(L)' 'MSNGAKTSKQMVQEIWQATFGVPGTEDKGISGDIKEIRVRLTNNDKRVTKLEIALVSTTTLLIGAGVLDATNIVNIF' A
#
# COMPACT_ATOMS: atom_id res chain seq x y z
N MET A 1 0.05 32.73 -34.61
CA MET A 1 0.03 31.63 -33.64
C MET A 1 -0.24 32.25 -32.28
N SER A 2 -1.50 32.28 -31.83
CA SER A 2 -1.87 32.90 -30.56
C SER A 2 -1.48 31.96 -29.41
N ASN A 3 -0.56 32.39 -28.55
CA ASN A 3 -0.33 31.75 -27.26
C ASN A 3 -1.57 32.02 -26.39
N GLY A 4 -2.58 31.15 -26.52
CA GLY A 4 -3.83 31.25 -25.78
C GLY A 4 -3.61 31.00 -24.30
N ALA A 5 -3.49 32.07 -23.52
CA ALA A 5 -3.49 31.98 -22.06
C ALA A 5 -4.77 31.26 -21.60
N LYS A 6 -4.61 30.11 -20.93
CA LYS A 6 -5.75 29.38 -20.37
C LYS A 6 -6.48 30.27 -19.37
N THR A 7 -7.80 30.29 -19.44
CA THR A 7 -8.61 31.05 -18.48
C THR A 7 -8.54 30.39 -17.10
N SER A 8 -8.64 31.16 -16.02
CA SER A 8 -8.56 30.61 -14.65
C SER A 8 -9.57 29.49 -14.40
N LYS A 9 -10.73 29.53 -15.05
CA LYS A 9 -11.75 28.47 -14.98
C LYS A 9 -11.27 27.14 -15.56
N GLN A 10 -10.56 27.18 -16.69
CA GLN A 10 -10.00 25.99 -17.32
C GLN A 10 -8.91 25.36 -16.45
N MET A 11 -8.05 26.18 -15.83
CA MET A 11 -7.05 25.66 -14.89
C MET A 11 -7.68 25.01 -13.65
N VAL A 12 -8.70 25.63 -13.07
CA VAL A 12 -9.40 25.05 -11.90
C VAL A 12 -10.05 23.71 -12.26
N GLN A 13 -10.62 23.60 -13.46
CA GLN A 13 -11.23 22.36 -13.92
C GLN A 13 -10.20 21.24 -14.14
N GLU A 14 -9.05 21.55 -14.74
CA GLU A 14 -7.94 20.59 -14.91
C GLU A 14 -7.42 20.10 -13.56
N ILE A 15 -7.21 21.00 -12.59
CA ILE A 15 -6.74 20.64 -11.24
C ILE A 15 -7.78 19.78 -10.52
N TRP A 16 -9.06 20.12 -10.64
CA TRP A 16 -10.13 19.35 -10.03
C TRP A 16 -10.18 17.92 -10.58
N GLN A 17 -10.11 17.77 -11.90
CA GLN A 17 -10.11 16.47 -12.56
C GLN A 17 -8.86 15.65 -12.22
N ALA A 18 -7.67 16.26 -12.18
CA ALA A 18 -6.46 15.58 -11.77
C ALA A 18 -6.52 15.10 -10.30
N THR A 19 -7.16 15.89 -9.42
CA THR A 19 -7.23 15.58 -7.99
C THR A 19 -8.28 14.52 -7.68
N PHE A 20 -9.48 14.66 -8.27
CA PHE A 20 -10.65 13.86 -7.89
C PHE A 20 -11.09 12.86 -8.96
N GLY A 21 -10.55 12.95 -10.17
CA GLY A 21 -10.97 12.17 -11.33
C GLY A 21 -12.08 12.87 -12.11
N VAL A 22 -12.48 12.27 -13.22
CA VAL A 22 -13.55 12.78 -14.08
C VAL A 22 -14.86 12.07 -13.72
N PRO A 23 -15.89 12.79 -13.22
CA PRO A 23 -17.17 12.18 -12.85
C PRO A 23 -17.82 11.44 -14.02
N GLY A 24 -18.31 10.23 -13.76
CA GLY A 24 -18.96 9.38 -14.77
C GLY A 24 -17.99 8.59 -15.66
N THR A 25 -16.69 8.62 -15.34
CA THR A 25 -15.66 7.82 -16.03
C THR A 25 -14.92 6.94 -15.03
N GLU A 26 -14.16 5.96 -15.52
CA GLU A 26 -13.28 5.13 -14.70
C GLU A 26 -11.99 5.85 -14.27
N ASP A 27 -11.72 7.04 -14.80
CA ASP A 27 -10.53 7.83 -14.45
C ASP A 27 -10.63 8.33 -13.01
N LYS A 28 -9.86 7.66 -12.15
CA LYS A 28 -9.63 8.04 -10.77
C LYS A 28 -8.49 9.05 -10.75
N GLY A 29 -8.73 10.22 -10.18
CA GLY A 29 -7.65 11.18 -9.91
C GLY A 29 -6.77 10.72 -8.75
N ILE A 30 -5.85 11.59 -8.33
CA ILE A 30 -4.89 11.35 -7.24
C ILE A 30 -5.56 10.81 -5.96
N SER A 31 -6.77 11.30 -5.62
CA SER A 31 -7.52 10.82 -4.46
C SER A 31 -7.85 9.33 -4.54
N GLY A 32 -8.20 8.84 -5.72
CA GLY A 32 -8.48 7.42 -5.95
C GLY A 32 -7.21 6.57 -5.88
N ASP A 33 -6.10 7.07 -6.45
CA ASP A 33 -4.80 6.40 -6.38
C ASP A 33 -4.31 6.24 -4.94
N ILE A 34 -4.42 7.29 -4.12
CA ILE A 34 -4.07 7.25 -2.70
C ILE A 34 -4.92 6.22 -1.95
N LYS A 35 -6.22 6.14 -2.26
CA LYS A 35 -7.11 5.15 -1.64
C LYS A 35 -6.71 3.73 -2.03
N GLU A 36 -6.34 3.50 -3.27
CA GLU A 36 -5.87 2.20 -3.74
C GLU A 36 -4.55 1.80 -3.07
N ILE A 37 -3.58 2.72 -3.00
CA ILE A 37 -2.31 2.52 -2.29
C ILE A 37 -2.59 2.15 -0.83
N ARG A 38 -3.50 2.86 -0.15
CA ARG A 38 -3.89 2.54 1.23
C ARG A 38 -4.42 1.12 1.36
N VAL A 39 -5.33 0.70 0.47
CA VAL A 39 -5.88 -0.66 0.49
C VAL A 39 -4.79 -1.71 0.26
N ARG A 40 -3.89 -1.48 -0.70
CA ARG A 40 -2.74 -2.36 -0.97
C ARG A 40 -1.82 -2.46 0.25
N LEU A 41 -1.52 -1.34 0.92
CA LEU A 41 -0.72 -1.32 2.15
C LEU A 41 -1.39 -2.12 3.27
N THR A 42 -2.70 -1.91 3.53
CA THR A 42 -3.44 -2.68 4.54
C THR A 42 -3.47 -4.17 4.24
N ASN A 43 -3.58 -4.56 2.96
CA ASN A 43 -3.57 -5.97 2.57
C ASN A 43 -2.18 -6.59 2.73
N ASN A 44 -1.12 -5.84 2.40
CA ASN A 44 0.26 -6.29 2.61
C ASN A 44 0.56 -6.45 4.09
N ASP A 45 0.14 -5.52 4.93
CA ASP A 45 0.30 -5.59 6.39
C ASP A 45 -0.32 -6.88 6.96
N LYS A 46 -1.57 -7.18 6.58
CA LYS A 46 -2.22 -8.45 6.93
C LYS A 46 -1.46 -9.69 6.46
N ARG A 47 -0.82 -9.64 5.29
CA ARG A 47 -0.01 -10.76 4.78
C ARG A 47 1.27 -10.91 5.59
N VAL A 48 1.94 -9.81 5.94
CA VAL A 48 3.12 -9.79 6.80
C VAL A 48 2.78 -10.39 8.16
N THR A 49 1.72 -9.93 8.82
CA THR A 49 1.29 -10.49 10.12
C THR A 49 1.02 -12.00 10.03
N LYS A 50 0.38 -12.48 8.96
CA LYS A 50 0.17 -13.93 8.77
C LYS A 50 1.48 -14.69 8.61
N LEU A 51 2.45 -14.13 7.89
CA LEU A 51 3.77 -14.74 7.73
C LEU A 51 4.57 -14.72 9.03
N GLU A 52 4.48 -13.66 9.83
CA GLU A 52 5.09 -13.59 11.16
C GLU A 52 4.52 -14.67 12.08
N ILE A 53 3.19 -14.85 12.12
CA ILE A 53 2.56 -15.92 12.90
C ILE A 53 3.01 -17.29 12.41
N ALA A 54 3.07 -17.51 11.09
CA ALA A 54 3.54 -18.77 10.53
C ALA A 54 5.01 -19.04 10.87
N LEU A 55 5.85 -18.00 10.86
CA LEU A 55 7.27 -18.09 11.21
C LEU A 55 7.44 -18.41 12.70
N VAL A 56 6.76 -17.68 13.59
CA VAL A 56 6.80 -17.92 15.03
C VAL A 56 6.33 -19.34 15.36
N SER A 57 5.17 -19.75 14.83
CA SER A 57 4.64 -21.10 15.08
C SER A 57 5.58 -22.21 14.57
N THR A 58 6.14 -22.06 13.38
CA THR A 58 7.12 -23.02 12.84
C THR A 58 8.38 -23.05 13.70
N THR A 59 8.86 -21.89 14.13
CA THR A 59 10.04 -21.76 14.99
C THR A 59 9.81 -22.46 16.34
N THR A 60 8.67 -22.22 16.98
CA THR A 60 8.29 -22.89 18.23
C THR A 60 8.20 -24.40 18.06
N LEU A 61 7.63 -24.90 16.97
CA LEU A 61 7.57 -26.33 16.68
C LEU A 61 8.97 -26.95 16.53
N LEU A 62 9.86 -26.27 15.81
CA LEU A 62 11.22 -26.75 15.59
C LEU A 62 12.07 -26.73 16.88
N ILE A 63 11.89 -25.73 17.75
CA ILE A 63 12.49 -25.72 19.09
C ILE A 63 11.94 -26.88 19.93
N GLY A 64 10.62 -27.07 19.95
CA GLY A 64 9.98 -28.15 20.72
C GLY A 64 10.39 -29.55 20.24
N ALA A 65 10.68 -29.70 18.96
CA ALA A 65 11.21 -30.93 18.38
C ALA A 65 12.72 -31.13 18.61
N GLY A 66 13.41 -30.17 19.23
CA GLY A 66 14.86 -30.20 19.45
C GLY A 66 15.70 -30.00 18.18
N VAL A 67 15.08 -29.55 17.09
CA VAL A 67 15.75 -29.29 15.81
C VAL A 67 16.51 -27.95 15.84
N LEU A 68 15.96 -26.98 16.57
CA LEU A 68 16.59 -25.66 16.74
C LEU A 68 16.90 -25.39 18.21
N ASP A 69 18.04 -24.73 18.44
CA ASP A 69 18.41 -24.21 19.75
C ASP A 69 17.85 -22.79 19.96
N ALA A 70 16.99 -22.64 20.97
CA ALA A 70 16.30 -21.38 21.28
C ALA A 70 17.27 -20.23 21.59
N THR A 71 18.47 -20.53 22.12
CA THR A 71 19.46 -19.51 22.51
C THR A 71 20.05 -18.75 21.32
N ASN A 72 20.07 -19.33 20.11
CA ASN A 72 20.63 -18.71 18.92
C ASN A 72 19.59 -17.96 18.07
N ILE A 73 18.30 -18.20 18.28
CA ILE A 73 17.20 -17.59 17.50
C ILE A 73 16.94 -16.15 17.93
N VAL A 74 17.18 -15.83 19.20
CA VAL A 74 16.99 -14.47 19.75
C VAL A 74 17.91 -13.43 19.08
N ASN A 75 19.00 -13.84 18.44
CA ASN A 75 19.91 -12.96 17.70
C ASN A 75 19.56 -12.80 16.20
N ILE A 76 18.50 -13.46 15.71
CA ILE A 76 18.06 -13.40 14.30
C ILE A 76 16.93 -12.37 14.09
N PHE A 77 16.21 -12.01 15.16
CA PHE A 77 15.18 -10.97 15.19
C PHE A 77 15.71 -9.69 15.83
#